data_AF-A0A5B7HIX2-F1
#
_entry.id   AF-A0A5B7HIX2-F1
#
_cell.length_a   1.000
_cell.length_b   1.000
_cell.length_c   1.000
_cell.angle_alpha   90.00
_cell.angle_beta   90.00
_cell.angle_gamma   90.00
#
_symmetry.space_group_name_H-M   'P 1'
#
loop_
_entity.id
_entity.type
_entity.pdbx_description
1 polymer ?
#
loop_
_entity_poly.entity_id
_entity_poly.type
_entity_poly.pdbx_seq_one_letter_code
_entity_poly.pdbx_strand_id
1 'polypeptide(L)'
;MDQSTLQTAARTALQAAPSQDFDLDYTDGSVVPNTKRAAAAFVSPNTTASFRLTDSASTLQTELVAIQQALRDCESSHKHILIHTDSLGAIQALNKTPAKDNIHLITSILAIFNISGDKAEEICT
;
A
#
# COMPACT_ATOMS: atom_id res chain seq x y z
N MET A 1 -6.34 -5.47 20.81
CA MET A 1 -5.72 -4.25 20.26
C MET A 1 -6.80 -3.56 19.44
N ASP A 2 -7.18 -2.33 19.77
CA ASP A 2 -8.34 -1.63 19.16
C ASP A 2 -7.91 -0.88 17.88
N GLN A 3 -8.78 -0.86 16.85
CA GLN A 3 -8.54 -0.15 15.58
C GLN A 3 -8.27 1.35 15.80
N SER A 4 -8.86 1.95 16.84
CA SER A 4 -8.64 3.35 17.21
C SER A 4 -7.17 3.61 17.62
N THR A 5 -6.53 2.62 18.24
CA THR A 5 -5.17 2.74 18.76
C THR A 5 -4.13 2.64 17.64
N LEU A 6 -4.37 1.76 16.66
CA LEU A 6 -3.52 1.62 15.48
C LEU A 6 -3.55 2.88 14.60
N GLN A 7 -4.73 3.46 14.39
CA GLN A 7 -4.86 4.72 13.64
C GLN A 7 -4.17 5.89 14.35
N THR A 8 -4.26 5.95 15.68
CA THR A 8 -3.62 7.01 16.47
C THR A 8 -2.10 6.88 16.46
N ALA A 9 -1.57 5.66 16.57
CA ALA A 9 -0.13 5.41 16.49
C ALA A 9 0.43 5.76 15.11
N ALA A 10 -0.25 5.35 14.03
CA ALA A 10 0.15 5.68 12.66
C ALA A 10 0.21 7.21 12.44
N ARG A 11 -0.83 7.95 12.86
CA ARG A 11 -0.85 9.41 12.73
C ARG A 11 0.24 10.12 13.54
N THR A 12 0.54 9.60 14.73
CA THR A 12 1.60 10.16 15.59
C THR A 12 2.98 9.96 14.95
N ALA A 13 3.21 8.79 14.33
CA ALA A 13 4.45 8.53 13.60
C ALA A 13 4.60 9.42 12.35
N LEU A 14 3.50 9.62 11.61
CA LEU A 14 3.45 10.52 10.45
C LEU A 14 3.81 11.98 10.79
N GLN A 15 3.33 12.49 11.93
CA GLN A 15 3.58 13.88 12.36
C GLN A 15 5.00 14.09 12.92
N ALA A 16 5.71 13.02 13.27
CA ALA A 16 7.07 13.07 13.81
C ALA A 16 8.16 12.98 12.73
N ALA A 17 7.80 12.72 11.47
CA ALA A 17 8.76 12.62 10.38
C ALA A 17 9.33 14.01 9.99
N PRO A 18 10.67 14.17 9.86
CA PRO A 18 11.28 15.43 9.47
C PRO A 18 10.85 15.83 8.05
N SER A 19 10.82 17.14 7.78
CA SER A 19 10.51 17.71 6.47
C SER A 19 11.39 17.13 5.37
N GLN A 20 10.87 16.13 4.66
CA GLN A 20 11.37 15.68 3.38
C GLN A 20 10.17 15.68 2.41
N ASP A 21 10.43 15.91 1.12
CA ASP A 21 9.43 16.08 0.04
C ASP A 21 8.65 14.78 -0.30
N PHE A 22 8.36 13.95 0.71
CA PHE A 22 7.69 12.67 0.55
C PHE A 22 6.37 12.66 1.32
N ASP A 23 5.30 12.22 0.67
CA ASP A 23 4.09 11.79 1.37
C ASP A 23 4.32 10.36 1.89
N LEU A 24 4.12 10.16 3.20
CA LEU A 24 4.37 8.90 3.89
C LEU A 24 3.08 8.11 4.04
N ASP A 25 3.03 6.94 3.41
CA ASP A 25 1.82 6.12 3.36
C ASP A 25 2.06 4.74 3.98
N TYR A 26 1.14 4.32 4.84
CA TYR A 26 1.13 2.97 5.41
C TYR A 26 0.02 2.16 4.77
N THR A 27 0.32 0.93 4.35
CA THR A 27 -0.63 0.05 3.68
C THR A 27 -0.75 -1.29 4.39
N ASP A 28 -1.96 -1.84 4.44
CA ASP A 28 -2.22 -3.16 5.01
C ASP A 28 -3.39 -3.85 4.29
N GLY A 29 -3.30 -5.17 4.15
CA GLY A 29 -4.30 -6.04 3.56
C GLY A 29 -4.70 -7.19 4.48
N SER A 30 -6.00 -7.43 4.64
CA SER A 30 -6.49 -8.51 5.50
C SER A 30 -7.51 -9.42 4.80
N VAL A 31 -7.46 -10.71 5.15
CA VAL A 31 -8.42 -11.72 4.72
C VAL A 31 -8.94 -12.45 5.95
N VAL A 32 -10.26 -12.51 6.13
CA VAL A 32 -10.89 -13.26 7.20
C VAL A 32 -10.93 -14.75 6.81
N PRO A 33 -10.24 -15.67 7.53
CA PRO A 33 -10.05 -17.05 7.07
C PRO A 33 -11.35 -17.83 6.83
N ASN A 34 -12.36 -17.60 7.67
CA ASN A 34 -13.61 -18.37 7.68
C ASN A 34 -14.63 -17.88 6.66
N THR A 35 -14.69 -16.56 6.43
CA THR A 35 -15.67 -15.94 5.55
C THR A 35 -15.09 -15.53 4.20
N LYS A 36 -13.75 -15.63 4.06
CA LYS A 36 -12.99 -15.18 2.87
C LYS A 36 -13.20 -13.71 2.53
N ARG A 37 -13.75 -12.92 3.45
CA ARG A 37 -13.91 -11.48 3.28
C ARG A 37 -12.53 -10.85 3.26
N ALA A 38 -12.26 -10.07 2.22
CA ALA A 38 -10.96 -9.48 1.98
C ALA A 38 -11.08 -7.95 1.98
N ALA A 39 -10.14 -7.25 2.61
CA ALA A 39 -10.11 -5.80 2.65
C ALA A 39 -8.68 -5.28 2.53
N ALA A 40 -8.55 -4.07 2.02
CA ALA A 40 -7.31 -3.33 1.92
C ALA A 40 -7.50 -1.95 2.54
N ALA A 41 -6.46 -1.37 3.11
CA ALA A 41 -6.51 -0.03 3.67
C ALA A 41 -5.17 0.68 3.50
N PHE A 42 -5.24 2.01 3.48
CA PHE A 42 -4.04 2.84 3.61
C PHE A 42 -4.30 4.03 4.54
N VAL A 43 -3.20 4.55 5.08
CA VAL A 43 -3.15 5.76 5.89
C VAL A 43 -2.06 6.67 5.34
N SER A 44 -2.46 7.85 4.87
CA SER A 44 -1.59 8.95 4.46
C SER A 44 -1.76 10.12 5.45
N PRO A 45 -0.99 11.23 5.34
CA PRO A 45 -1.15 12.40 6.22
C PRO A 45 -2.55 13.02 6.16
N ASN A 46 -3.18 12.95 4.98
CA ASN A 46 -4.44 13.63 4.69
C ASN A 46 -5.63 12.67 4.58
N THR A 47 -5.37 11.41 4.23
CA THR A 47 -6.41 10.44 3.91
C THR A 47 -6.25 9.16 4.72
N THR A 48 -7.38 8.61 5.15
CA THR A 48 -7.45 7.25 5.68
C THR A 48 -8.60 6.58 4.98
N ALA A 49 -8.32 5.52 4.22
CA ALA A 49 -9.35 4.84 3.43
C ALA A 49 -9.23 3.33 3.58
N SER A 50 -10.38 2.66 3.48
CA SER A 50 -10.47 1.20 3.47
C SER A 50 -11.41 0.75 2.35
N PHE A 51 -11.08 -0.38 1.74
CA PHE A 51 -11.71 -0.88 0.54
C PHE A 51 -12.08 -2.34 0.73
N ARG A 52 -13.33 -2.68 0.40
CA ARG A 52 -13.77 -4.07 0.36
C ARG A 52 -13.40 -4.67 -1.00
N LEU A 53 -12.62 -5.75 -0.98
CA LEU A 53 -12.35 -6.56 -2.15
C LEU A 53 -13.43 -7.65 -2.30
N THR A 54 -13.48 -8.25 -3.49
CA THR A 54 -14.24 -9.48 -3.71
C THR A 54 -13.82 -10.57 -2.72
N ASP A 55 -14.79 -11.33 -2.24
CA ASP A 55 -14.52 -12.45 -1.37
C ASP A 55 -13.59 -13.46 -2.06
N SER A 56 -12.74 -14.11 -1.27
CA SER A 56 -11.69 -15.04 -1.73
C SER A 56 -10.50 -14.38 -2.46
N ALA A 57 -10.38 -13.06 -2.44
CA ALA A 57 -9.11 -12.42 -2.77
C ALA A 57 -8.00 -12.94 -1.84
N SER A 58 -6.80 -13.15 -2.38
CA SER A 58 -5.65 -13.63 -1.62
C SER A 58 -5.07 -12.51 -0.75
N THR A 59 -4.32 -12.88 0.30
CA THR A 59 -3.57 -11.90 1.10
C THR A 59 -2.64 -11.06 0.22
N LEU A 60 -1.95 -11.66 -0.74
CA LEU A 60 -1.12 -10.89 -1.68
C LEU A 60 -1.94 -9.85 -2.47
N GLN A 61 -3.17 -10.20 -2.88
CA GLN A 61 -4.04 -9.26 -3.60
C GLN A 61 -4.51 -8.12 -2.71
N THR A 62 -4.84 -8.38 -1.44
CA THR A 62 -5.23 -7.31 -0.51
C THR A 62 -4.08 -6.33 -0.29
N GLU A 63 -2.86 -6.82 -0.15
CA GLU A 63 -1.66 -5.97 0.00
C GLU A 63 -1.39 -5.13 -1.24
N LEU A 64 -1.41 -5.74 -2.42
CA LEU A 64 -1.20 -5.02 -3.68
C LEU A 64 -2.30 -3.99 -3.94
N VAL A 65 -3.55 -4.27 -3.58
CA VAL A 65 -4.63 -3.27 -3.69
C VAL A 65 -4.44 -2.13 -2.70
N ALA A 66 -3.96 -2.39 -1.47
CA ALA A 66 -3.64 -1.33 -0.51
C ALA A 66 -2.59 -0.36 -1.08
N ILE A 67 -1.51 -0.90 -1.65
CA ILE A 67 -0.46 -0.12 -2.34
C ILE A 67 -1.03 0.65 -3.54
N GLN A 68 -1.86 0.02 -4.37
CA GLN A 68 -2.47 0.69 -5.52
C GLN A 68 -3.32 1.90 -5.11
N GLN A 69 -4.09 1.78 -4.03
CA GLN A 69 -4.98 2.85 -3.58
C GLN A 69 -4.21 4.01 -2.96
N ALA A 70 -3.15 3.72 -2.18
CA ALA A 70 -2.23 4.75 -1.68
C ALA A 70 -1.61 5.56 -2.85
N LEU A 71 -1.13 4.87 -3.89
CA LEU A 71 -0.56 5.54 -5.07
C LEU A 71 -1.57 6.43 -5.81
N ARG A 72 -2.84 6.02 -5.89
CA ARG A 72 -3.90 6.82 -6.51
C ARG A 72 -4.26 8.07 -5.69
N ASP A 73 -4.21 7.99 -4.37
CA ASP A 73 -4.43 9.15 -3.49
C ASP A 73 -3.39 10.24 -3.75
N CYS A 74 -2.15 9.83 -3.96
CA CYS A 74 -1.01 10.72 -4.17
C CYS A 74 -0.74 11.10 -5.63
N GLU A 75 -1.46 10.54 -6.61
CA GLU A 75 -1.23 10.79 -8.05
C GLU A 75 -1.28 12.29 -8.41
N SER A 76 -2.05 13.08 -7.65
CA SER A 76 -2.19 14.52 -7.85
C SER A 76 -1.22 15.40 -7.03
N SER A 77 -0.50 14.83 -6.05
CA SER A 77 0.30 15.63 -5.11
C SER A 77 1.64 16.10 -5.70
N HIS A 78 2.10 15.51 -6.81
CA HIS A 78 3.39 15.79 -7.46
C HIS A 78 4.60 15.70 -6.52
N LYS A 79 4.44 15.07 -5.35
CA LYS A 79 5.50 14.78 -4.40
C LYS A 79 5.99 13.37 -4.62
N HIS A 80 7.20 13.09 -4.13
CA HIS A 80 7.62 11.71 -4.00
C HIS A 80 6.75 11.00 -2.95
N ILE A 81 6.61 9.68 -3.05
CA ILE A 81 5.75 8.91 -2.14
C ILE A 81 6.60 7.79 -1.54
N LEU A 82 6.55 7.66 -0.22
CA LEU A 82 7.17 6.56 0.50
C LEU A 82 6.08 5.66 1.07
N ILE A 83 5.97 4.44 0.53
CA ILE A 83 4.98 3.45 0.99
C ILE A 83 5.63 2.43 1.91
N HIS A 84 5.11 2.31 3.12
CA HIS A 84 5.43 1.24 4.06
C HIS A 84 4.39 0.13 3.99
N THR A 85 4.87 -1.07 3.67
CA THR A 85 4.12 -2.33 3.72
C THR A 85 4.96 -3.35 4.51
N ASP A 86 4.31 -4.17 5.33
CA ASP A 86 4.94 -5.33 5.98
C ASP A 86 4.89 -6.59 5.09
N SER A 87 4.30 -6.48 3.89
CA SER A 87 4.17 -7.57 2.94
C SER A 87 5.41 -7.72 2.06
N LEU A 88 6.35 -8.56 2.52
CA LEU A 88 7.48 -9.01 1.70
C LEU A 88 7.00 -9.62 0.37
N GLY A 89 5.84 -10.29 0.37
CA GLY A 89 5.23 -10.85 -0.85
C GLY A 89 4.86 -9.77 -1.87
N ALA A 90 4.31 -8.64 -1.43
CA ALA A 90 3.98 -7.51 -2.29
C ALA A 90 5.25 -6.86 -2.87
N ILE A 91 6.26 -6.61 -2.04
CA ILE A 91 7.57 -6.08 -2.48
C ILE A 91 8.18 -6.98 -3.55
N GLN A 92 8.24 -8.28 -3.29
CA GLN A 92 8.78 -9.25 -4.24
C GLN A 92 7.97 -9.33 -5.54
N ALA A 93 6.64 -9.22 -5.46
CA ALA A 93 5.77 -9.24 -6.63
C ALA A 93 5.99 -8.00 -7.53
N LEU A 94 6.21 -6.84 -6.94
CA LEU A 94 6.49 -5.59 -7.66
C LEU A 94 7.92 -5.58 -8.24
N ASN A 95 8.89 -6.21 -7.57
CA ASN A 95 10.28 -6.29 -8.04
C ASN A 95 10.52 -7.38 -9.11
N LYS A 96 9.68 -8.42 -9.17
CA LYS A 96 9.85 -9.53 -10.13
C LYS A 96 9.06 -9.29 -11.42
N THR A 97 9.77 -8.86 -12.47
CA THR A 97 9.22 -8.89 -13.84
C THR A 97 9.62 -10.20 -14.54
N PRO A 98 8.71 -11.00 -15.15
CA PRO A 98 7.26 -10.89 -15.20
C PRO A 98 6.57 -11.97 -14.34
N ALA A 99 5.93 -11.58 -13.24
CA ALA A 99 4.99 -12.47 -12.56
C ALA A 99 3.82 -12.79 -13.50
N LYS A 100 3.54 -14.10 -13.73
CA LYS A 100 2.39 -14.55 -14.54
C LYS A 100 1.06 -14.35 -13.82
N ASP A 101 1.08 -14.41 -12.48
CA ASP A 101 -0.08 -14.21 -11.63
C ASP A 101 -0.19 -12.75 -11.19
N ASN A 102 -1.42 -12.24 -11.04
CA ASN A 102 -1.73 -10.84 -10.71
C ASN A 102 -1.16 -9.80 -11.69
N ILE A 103 -0.83 -10.22 -12.92
CA ILE A 103 -0.14 -9.37 -13.90
C ILE A 103 -0.87 -8.04 -14.13
N HIS A 104 -2.19 -8.03 -14.24
CA HIS A 104 -2.95 -6.78 -14.42
C HIS A 104 -2.81 -5.82 -13.23
N LEU A 105 -2.83 -6.33 -12.00
CA LEU A 105 -2.70 -5.52 -10.79
C LEU A 105 -1.27 -4.99 -10.66
N ILE A 106 -0.27 -5.86 -10.81
CA ILE A 106 1.15 -5.49 -10.76
C ILE A 106 1.46 -4.49 -11.89
N THR A 107 1.05 -4.76 -13.13
CA THR A 107 1.25 -3.84 -14.25
C THR A 107 0.57 -2.50 -14.02
N SER A 108 -0.61 -2.45 -13.40
CA SER A 108 -1.26 -1.18 -13.08
C SER A 108 -0.49 -0.37 -12.02
N ILE A 109 0.09 -1.03 -11.02
CA ILE A 109 0.92 -0.40 -10.00
C ILE A 109 2.23 0.11 -10.63
N LEU A 110 2.89 -0.74 -11.42
CA LEU A 110 4.12 -0.38 -12.14
C LEU A 110 3.89 0.72 -13.17
N ALA A 111 2.71 0.80 -13.79
CA ALA A 111 2.37 1.90 -14.69
C ALA A 111 2.34 3.24 -13.93
N ILE A 112 1.80 3.26 -12.72
CA ILE A 112 1.83 4.46 -11.86
C ILE A 112 3.28 4.82 -11.52
N PHE A 113 4.11 3.85 -11.10
CA PHE A 113 5.53 4.08 -10.83
C PHE A 113 6.34 4.59 -12.03
N ASN A 114 6.12 4.01 -13.23
CA ASN A 114 6.87 4.38 -14.43
C ASN A 114 6.49 5.77 -14.97
N ILE A 115 5.29 6.27 -14.66
CA ILE A 115 4.90 7.66 -14.99
C ILE A 115 5.65 8.64 -14.08
N SER A 116 5.94 8.27 -12.83
CA SER A 116 6.71 9.07 -11.87
C SER A 116 8.23 8.88 -11.93
N GLY A 117 8.74 7.88 -12.66
CA GLY A 117 10.18 7.65 -12.85
C GLY A 117 10.91 6.94 -11.70
N ASP A 118 10.17 6.50 -10.67
CA ASP A 118 10.72 5.91 -9.44
C ASP A 118 10.60 4.38 -9.43
N LYS A 119 11.57 3.69 -8.80
CA LYS A 119 11.55 2.23 -8.57
C LYS A 119 11.18 1.93 -7.13
N ALA A 120 10.50 0.80 -6.89
CA ALA A 120 10.27 0.29 -5.55
C ALA A 120 11.60 -0.20 -4.94
N GLU A 121 12.05 0.43 -3.86
CA GLU A 121 13.22 0.00 -3.09
C GLU A 121 12.80 -0.57 -1.74
N GLU A 122 13.45 -1.65 -1.31
CA GLU A 122 13.23 -2.26 0.00
C GLU A 122 14.02 -1.47 1.06
N ILE A 123 13.33 -0.84 2.01
CA ILE A 123 13.98 -0.24 3.19
C ILE A 123 13.72 -1.19 4.38
N CYS A 124 14.70 -2.05 4.67
CA CYS A 124 14.76 -2.82 5.91
C CYS A 124 15.27 -1.92 7.05
N THR A 125 14.50 -1.80 8.13
CA THR A 125 14.96 -1.25 9.43
C THR A 125 14.84 -2.29 10.51
#